data_AF-A0AAV8AT44-F1
#
_entry.id   AF-A0AAV8AT44-F1
#
_cell.length_a   1.000
_cell.length_b   1.000
_cell.length_c   1.000
_cell.angle_alpha   90.00
_cell.angle_beta   90.00
_cell.angle_gamma   90.00
#
_symmetry.space_group_name_H-M   'P 1'
#
loop_
_entity.id
_entity.type
_entity.pdbx_description
1 polymer ?
#
loop_
_entity_poly.entity_id
_entity_poly.type
_entity_poly.pdbx_seq_one_letter_code
_entity_poly.pdbx_strand_id
1 'polypeptide(L)'
;MSTTSNQPIPNPTGPSPPLVRLVVKPDRGRSLVASGPIKPGQVVLVDSPLILYPSSLASLPLCCSRCFRVLPSQPFPCPSCHVALFCSPKCLSLSHPHLLCHALPSLVSGNDTWPDDLLFLLSAYSLPSNSLLQLLSLHSNSRYPDEQMPLIHSQLSSFIPPNLVPTHFSPETTSSLLSKKKTNSVLRGGRALGFYLWASMINHDCLPNVCRFGNIDDPTRENNTDLIFRALHEIKEGSEICRSYVVRSDEYRERHSWLIEYYGFRCKCDRCKIESKWFGNEGEYADEEEELVEREVNFPHWDLLMRYTCKCDGTLAPLPPYPDGSVSDIMECNWCGIIRKYEPPDDDPF
;
A
#
# COMPACT_ATOMS: atom_id res chain seq x y z
N MET A 1 23.79 10.20 -16.36
CA MET A 1 24.39 10.14 -15.01
C MET A 1 23.88 11.34 -14.24
N SER A 2 22.81 11.17 -13.45
CA SER A 2 22.19 12.24 -12.66
C SER A 2 22.70 12.11 -11.24
N THR A 3 23.43 13.12 -10.77
CA THR A 3 23.94 13.26 -9.41
C THR A 3 22.78 13.30 -8.42
N THR A 4 22.57 12.20 -7.70
CA THR A 4 21.69 12.17 -6.53
C THR A 4 22.31 13.03 -5.45
N SER A 5 21.66 14.15 -5.12
CA SER A 5 22.06 15.01 -4.00
C SER A 5 22.13 14.16 -2.73
N ASN A 6 23.31 14.16 -2.10
CA ASN A 6 23.66 13.35 -0.94
C ASN A 6 23.11 13.96 0.37
N GLN A 7 21.90 14.53 0.34
CA GLN A 7 21.25 15.00 1.57
C GLN A 7 20.67 13.81 2.32
N PRO A 8 20.88 13.71 3.65
CA PRO A 8 20.29 12.66 4.45
C PRO A 8 18.77 12.76 4.35
N ILE A 9 18.18 11.73 3.74
CA ILE A 9 16.75 11.63 3.55
C ILE A 9 16.10 11.50 4.94
N PRO A 10 15.14 12.35 5.30
CA PRO A 10 14.57 12.31 6.64
C PRO A 10 13.89 10.96 6.89
N ASN A 11 14.23 10.32 8.00
CA ASN A 11 13.52 9.15 8.50
C ASN A 11 12.03 9.50 8.73
N PRO A 12 11.11 8.53 8.66
CA PRO A 12 9.74 8.75 9.07
C PRO A 12 9.72 9.35 10.49
N THR A 13 9.10 10.52 10.67
CA THR A 13 9.00 11.16 11.98
C THR A 13 7.87 10.50 12.76
N GLY A 14 8.22 9.93 13.91
CA GLY A 14 7.34 9.20 14.81
C GLY A 14 8.16 8.23 15.65
N PRO A 15 7.61 7.63 16.72
CA PRO A 15 8.31 6.56 17.42
C PRO A 15 8.61 5.43 16.42
N SER A 16 9.87 4.98 16.38
CA SER A 16 10.21 3.77 15.62
C SER A 16 9.32 2.64 16.13
N PRO A 17 8.67 1.87 15.23
CA PRO A 17 7.87 0.75 15.68
C PRO A 17 8.78 -0.23 16.46
N PRO A 18 8.34 -0.77 17.60
CA PRO A 18 9.24 -1.48 18.51
C PRO A 18 9.81 -2.78 17.93
N LEU A 19 9.09 -3.43 17.01
CA LEU A 19 9.47 -4.73 16.45
C LEU A 19 10.27 -4.64 15.15
N VAL A 20 10.45 -3.45 14.58
CA VAL A 20 11.17 -3.28 13.33
C VAL A 20 12.11 -2.08 13.39
N ARG A 21 13.16 -2.15 12.57
CA ARG A 21 14.09 -1.04 12.37
C ARG A 21 14.36 -0.85 10.89
N LEU A 22 14.56 0.41 10.51
CA LEU A 22 14.92 0.77 9.15
C LEU A 22 16.40 0.49 8.90
N VAL A 23 16.70 -0.14 7.77
CA VAL A 23 18.06 -0.34 7.24
C VAL A 23 18.10 0.01 5.76
N VAL A 24 19.30 0.16 5.21
CA VAL A 24 19.51 0.27 3.77
C VAL A 24 20.26 -0.97 3.29
N LYS A 25 19.66 -1.71 2.36
CA LYS A 25 20.25 -2.89 1.72
C LYS A 25 20.75 -2.52 0.32
N PRO A 26 21.94 -2.98 -0.10
CA PRO A 26 22.55 -2.56 -1.38
C PRO A 26 21.66 -2.77 -2.63
N ASP A 27 20.88 -3.84 -2.63
CA ASP A 27 20.06 -4.30 -3.75
C ASP A 27 18.56 -3.99 -3.61
N ARG A 28 18.12 -3.54 -2.43
CA ARG A 28 16.69 -3.32 -2.11
C ARG A 28 16.39 -1.91 -1.59
N GLY A 29 17.42 -1.08 -1.41
CA GLY A 29 17.25 0.27 -0.89
C GLY A 29 16.82 0.25 0.58
N ARG A 30 15.87 1.13 0.95
CA ARG A 30 15.32 1.16 2.31
C ARG A 30 14.49 -0.10 2.57
N SER A 31 14.74 -0.73 3.71
CA SER A 31 14.09 -1.98 4.13
C SER A 31 13.76 -1.93 5.61
N LEU A 32 12.65 -2.53 6.01
CA LEU A 32 12.42 -2.88 7.41
C LEU A 32 12.96 -4.27 7.72
N VAL A 33 13.65 -4.40 8.86
CA VAL A 33 14.08 -5.69 9.41
C VAL A 33 13.54 -5.86 10.81
N ALA A 34 13.32 -7.12 11.23
CA ALA A 34 12.87 -7.45 12.57
C ALA A 34 13.94 -7.04 13.60
N SER A 35 13.52 -6.33 14.66
CA SER A 35 14.38 -5.94 15.79
C SER A 35 14.53 -7.04 16.84
N GLY A 36 13.79 -8.14 16.69
CA GLY A 36 13.79 -9.32 17.56
C GLY A 36 12.96 -10.44 16.92
N PRO A 37 12.82 -11.61 17.58
CA PRO A 37 11.94 -12.67 17.09
C PRO A 37 10.46 -12.23 17.11
N ILE A 38 9.73 -12.58 16.05
CA ILE A 38 8.31 -12.25 15.89
C ILE A 38 7.52 -13.54 15.67
N LYS A 39 6.45 -13.71 16.46
CA LYS A 39 5.58 -14.89 16.39
C LYS A 39 4.56 -14.78 15.24
N PRO A 40 4.07 -15.92 14.70
CA PRO A 40 2.94 -15.91 13.77
C PRO A 40 1.74 -15.14 14.34
N GLY A 41 1.07 -14.36 13.49
CA GLY A 41 -0.09 -13.53 13.86
C GLY A 41 0.24 -12.24 14.60
N GLN A 42 1.46 -12.09 15.14
CA GLN A 42 1.86 -10.89 15.88
C GLN A 42 1.79 -9.65 14.98
N VAL A 43 1.26 -8.55 15.53
CA VAL A 43 1.23 -7.26 14.85
C VAL A 43 2.65 -6.70 14.78
N VAL A 44 3.21 -6.67 13.57
CA VAL A 44 4.58 -6.23 13.28
C VAL A 44 4.66 -4.71 13.18
N LEU A 45 3.66 -4.11 12.52
CA LEU A 45 3.60 -2.67 12.26
C LEU A 45 2.15 -2.21 12.26
N VAL A 46 1.89 -1.09 12.93
CA VAL A 46 0.69 -0.27 12.71
C VAL A 46 1.17 1.05 12.15
N ASP A 47 0.65 1.44 10.98
CA ASP A 47 1.07 2.66 10.30
C ASP A 47 -0.16 3.53 9.97
N SER A 48 -0.11 4.77 10.43
CA SER A 48 -1.13 5.78 10.15
C SER A 48 -0.81 6.50 8.83
N PRO A 49 -1.82 6.93 8.06
CA PRO A 49 -1.58 7.61 6.80
C PRO A 49 -0.92 8.97 7.04
N LEU A 50 0.14 9.26 6.29
CA LEU A 50 0.66 10.61 6.13
C LEU A 50 -0.40 11.51 5.46
N ILE A 51 -1.08 10.92 4.49
CA ILE A 51 -2.15 11.56 3.73
C ILE A 51 -3.16 10.49 3.31
N LEU A 52 -4.44 10.85 3.33
CA LEU A 52 -5.55 10.06 2.85
C LEU A 52 -6.49 10.99 2.06
N TYR A 53 -6.87 10.58 0.86
CA TYR A 53 -7.66 11.40 -0.07
C TYR A 53 -8.63 10.53 -0.87
N PRO A 54 -9.72 11.11 -1.45
CA PRO A 54 -10.70 10.35 -2.22
C PRO A 54 -10.06 9.71 -3.46
N SER A 55 -10.45 8.47 -3.78
CA SER A 55 -9.92 7.80 -4.96
C SER A 55 -10.46 8.41 -6.26
N SER A 56 -11.67 8.95 -6.22
CA SER A 56 -12.32 9.65 -7.34
C SER A 56 -13.40 10.62 -6.85
N LEU A 57 -13.87 11.53 -7.70
CA LEU A 57 -15.00 12.41 -7.38
C LEU A 57 -16.28 11.63 -7.07
N ALA A 58 -16.49 10.49 -7.75
CA ALA A 58 -17.64 9.62 -7.52
C ALA A 58 -17.67 8.98 -6.12
N SER A 59 -16.53 8.91 -5.43
CA SER A 59 -16.43 8.38 -4.07
C SER A 59 -16.91 9.36 -2.98
N LEU A 60 -16.89 10.66 -3.27
CA LEU A 60 -17.21 11.74 -2.31
C LEU A 60 -18.59 11.60 -1.65
N PRO A 61 -19.70 11.36 -2.39
CA PRO A 61 -21.02 11.27 -1.78
C PRO A 61 -21.26 9.95 -1.01
N LEU A 62 -20.36 8.98 -1.11
CA LEU A 62 -20.54 7.65 -0.52
C LEU A 62 -19.84 7.51 0.83
N CYS A 63 -18.85 8.36 1.12
CA CYS A 63 -17.98 8.17 2.28
C CYS A 63 -17.58 9.47 2.98
N CYS A 64 -17.22 9.33 4.25
CA CYS A 64 -16.72 10.41 5.08
C CYS A 64 -15.42 10.98 4.49
N SER A 65 -15.35 12.30 4.27
CA SER A 65 -14.17 12.98 3.73
C SER A 65 -12.95 12.99 4.66
N ARG A 66 -13.09 12.48 5.89
CA ARG A 66 -11.98 12.30 6.86
C ARG A 66 -11.54 10.85 6.99
N CYS A 67 -12.46 9.97 7.41
CA CYS A 67 -12.13 8.58 7.75
C CYS A 67 -12.51 7.60 6.64
N PHE A 68 -13.22 8.06 5.60
CA PHE A 68 -13.66 7.28 4.45
C PHE A 68 -14.51 6.05 4.81
N ARG A 69 -15.11 6.02 6.01
CA ARG A 69 -16.24 5.12 6.28
C ARG A 69 -17.45 5.49 5.45
N VAL A 70 -18.32 4.53 5.18
CA VAL A 70 -19.64 4.79 4.59
C VAL A 70 -20.38 5.85 5.40
N LEU A 71 -21.02 6.80 4.72
CA LEU A 71 -21.78 7.86 5.40
C LEU A 71 -23.05 7.30 6.05
N PRO A 72 -23.43 7.83 7.23
CA PRO A 72 -24.75 7.56 7.81
C PRO A 72 -25.84 8.27 6.99
N SER A 73 -27.10 7.94 7.26
CA SER A 73 -28.26 8.55 6.58
C SER A 73 -28.33 10.08 6.72
N GLN A 74 -27.78 10.64 7.81
CA GLN A 74 -27.69 12.07 8.04
C GLN A 74 -26.22 12.47 8.27
N PRO A 75 -25.47 12.77 7.19
CA PRO A 75 -24.08 13.20 7.30
C PRO A 75 -23.99 14.69 7.66
N PHE A 76 -22.81 15.11 8.14
CA PHE A 76 -22.50 16.50 8.46
C PHE A 76 -21.77 17.14 7.28
N PRO A 77 -22.33 18.18 6.61
CA PRO A 77 -21.65 18.85 5.51
C PRO A 77 -20.53 19.77 6.02
N CYS A 78 -19.48 19.91 5.22
CA CYS A 78 -18.43 20.90 5.46
C CYS A 78 -19.04 22.31 5.41
N PRO A 79 -18.80 23.17 6.41
CA PRO A 79 -19.35 24.53 6.43
C PRO A 79 -18.70 25.46 5.39
N SER A 80 -17.52 25.10 4.86
CA SER A 80 -16.78 25.94 3.93
C SER A 80 -17.08 25.62 2.47
N CYS A 81 -17.02 24.34 2.08
CA CYS A 81 -17.22 23.94 0.67
C CYS A 81 -18.61 23.37 0.38
N HIS A 82 -19.35 22.92 1.41
CA HIS A 82 -20.63 22.21 1.28
C HIS A 82 -20.63 20.93 0.44
N VAL A 83 -19.49 20.52 -0.12
CA VAL A 83 -19.31 19.30 -0.91
C VAL A 83 -18.83 18.14 -0.04
N ALA A 84 -17.82 18.35 0.78
CA ALA A 84 -17.30 17.31 1.67
C ALA A 84 -18.32 16.97 2.77
N LEU A 85 -18.45 15.68 3.06
CA LEU A 85 -19.41 15.14 4.02
C LEU A 85 -18.68 14.35 5.11
N PHE A 86 -19.16 14.42 6.35
CA PHE A 86 -18.55 13.74 7.49
C PHE A 86 -19.55 12.83 8.20
N CYS A 87 -19.09 11.68 8.68
CA CYS A 87 -19.95 10.72 9.38
C CYS A 87 -20.25 11.11 10.84
N SER A 88 -19.51 12.05 11.42
CA SER A 88 -19.66 12.46 12.83
C SER A 88 -19.10 13.86 13.08
N PRO A 89 -19.50 14.53 14.18
CA PRO A 89 -18.90 15.80 14.60
C PRO A 89 -17.39 15.69 14.84
N LYS A 90 -16.91 14.54 15.34
CA LYS A 90 -15.46 14.27 15.51
C LYS A 90 -14.72 14.28 14.17
N CYS A 91 -15.29 13.68 13.13
CA CYS A 91 -14.70 13.72 11.80
C CYS A 91 -14.73 15.13 11.20
N LEU A 92 -15.84 15.86 11.39
CA LEU A 92 -15.96 17.26 10.96
C LEU A 92 -14.91 18.15 11.63
N SER A 93 -14.70 18.01 12.94
CA SER A 93 -13.71 18.83 13.67
C SER A 93 -12.26 18.56 13.25
N LEU A 94 -11.97 17.36 12.75
CA LEU A 94 -10.65 17.01 12.19
C LEU A 94 -10.48 17.47 10.74
N SER A 95 -11.55 17.96 10.12
CA SER A 95 -11.58 18.53 8.77
C SER A 95 -11.01 17.60 7.68
N HIS A 96 -10.76 18.18 6.51
CA HIS A 96 -10.16 17.57 5.33
C HIS A 96 -9.12 18.55 4.72
N PRO A 97 -8.27 18.11 3.77
CA PRO A 97 -7.20 18.96 3.23
C PRO A 97 -7.72 20.32 2.72
N HIS A 98 -7.07 21.42 3.13
CA HIS A 98 -7.62 22.76 2.97
C HIS A 98 -7.66 23.24 1.51
N LEU A 99 -6.64 22.94 0.69
CA LEU A 99 -6.67 23.26 -0.73
C LEU A 99 -7.72 22.41 -1.46
N LEU A 100 -7.87 21.15 -1.08
CA LEU A 100 -8.94 20.30 -1.60
C LEU A 100 -10.32 20.88 -1.24
N CYS A 101 -10.50 21.33 0.00
CA CYS A 101 -11.72 22.01 0.43
C CYS A 101 -12.07 23.21 -0.47
N HIS A 102 -11.09 24.05 -0.78
CA HIS A 102 -11.32 25.21 -1.64
C HIS A 102 -11.70 24.79 -3.07
N ALA A 103 -11.05 23.78 -3.62
CA ALA A 103 -11.21 23.36 -5.01
C ALA A 103 -12.47 22.51 -5.28
N LEU A 104 -12.96 21.76 -4.28
CA LEU A 104 -14.03 20.77 -4.47
C LEU A 104 -15.30 21.28 -5.17
N PRO A 105 -15.86 22.47 -4.84
CA PRO A 105 -17.06 22.98 -5.53
C PRO A 105 -16.85 23.13 -7.04
N SER A 106 -15.67 23.60 -7.44
CA SER A 106 -15.29 23.77 -8.84
C SER A 106 -14.99 22.43 -9.51
N LEU A 107 -14.28 21.51 -8.82
CA LEU A 107 -13.98 20.17 -9.35
C LEU A 107 -15.24 19.34 -9.62
N VAL A 108 -16.24 19.41 -8.73
CA VAL A 108 -17.49 18.62 -8.90
C VAL A 108 -18.38 19.20 -10.00
N SER A 109 -18.31 20.50 -10.25
CA SER A 109 -19.09 21.18 -11.29
C SER A 109 -18.38 21.21 -12.65
N GLY A 110 -17.07 20.98 -12.66
CA GLY A 110 -16.21 21.04 -13.84
C GLY A 110 -16.14 19.72 -14.60
N ASN A 111 -15.48 19.77 -15.75
CA ASN A 111 -15.10 18.59 -16.53
C ASN A 111 -13.57 18.57 -16.67
N ASP A 112 -12.90 18.34 -15.54
CA ASP A 112 -11.44 18.33 -15.46
C ASP A 112 -10.85 17.10 -16.14
N THR A 113 -9.72 17.28 -16.84
CA THR A 113 -9.06 16.18 -17.57
C THR A 113 -8.46 15.10 -16.66
N TRP A 114 -7.97 15.47 -15.47
CA TRP A 114 -7.35 14.54 -14.51
C TRP A 114 -7.85 14.72 -13.07
N PRO A 115 -9.14 14.44 -12.80
CA PRO A 115 -9.72 14.70 -11.49
C PRO A 115 -8.99 13.95 -10.36
N ASP A 116 -8.58 12.70 -10.59
CA ASP A 116 -7.93 11.87 -9.56
C ASP A 116 -6.50 12.32 -9.22
N ASP A 117 -5.78 12.92 -10.18
CA ASP A 117 -4.47 13.52 -9.94
C ASP A 117 -4.60 14.84 -9.20
N LEU A 118 -5.61 15.66 -9.52
CA LEU A 118 -5.91 16.90 -8.81
C LEU A 118 -6.33 16.63 -7.36
N LEU A 119 -7.18 15.63 -7.11
CA LEU A 119 -7.57 15.21 -5.75
C LEU A 119 -6.34 14.87 -4.89
N PHE A 120 -5.38 14.15 -5.47
CA PHE A 120 -4.12 13.83 -4.82
C PHE A 120 -3.27 15.09 -4.59
N LEU A 121 -3.02 15.88 -5.63
CA LEU A 121 -2.11 17.03 -5.58
C LEU A 121 -2.60 18.09 -4.60
N LEU A 122 -3.88 18.44 -4.63
CA LEU A 122 -4.48 19.39 -3.68
C LEU A 122 -4.38 18.88 -2.25
N SER A 123 -4.55 17.57 -2.05
CA SER A 123 -4.38 16.96 -0.74
C SER A 123 -2.92 16.97 -0.29
N ALA A 124 -1.98 16.65 -1.18
CA ALA A 124 -0.54 16.59 -0.89
C ALA A 124 0.03 17.98 -0.58
N TYR A 125 -0.33 18.99 -1.38
CA TYR A 125 0.08 20.37 -1.13
C TYR A 125 -0.58 21.00 0.10
N SER A 126 -1.63 20.37 0.64
CA SER A 126 -2.20 20.78 1.94
C SER A 126 -1.38 20.30 3.14
N LEU A 127 -0.37 19.45 2.94
CA LEU A 127 0.49 18.95 4.01
C LEU A 127 1.43 20.04 4.55
N PRO A 128 1.78 20.00 5.84
CA PRO A 128 2.91 20.77 6.37
C PRO A 128 4.21 20.45 5.61
N SER A 129 5.13 21.42 5.51
CA SER A 129 6.36 21.27 4.70
C SER A 129 7.16 20.01 5.05
N ASN A 130 7.32 19.68 6.33
CA ASN A 130 8.05 18.47 6.75
C ASN A 130 7.37 17.19 6.24
N SER A 131 6.04 17.12 6.31
CA SER A 131 5.26 15.98 5.80
C SER A 131 5.31 15.89 4.28
N LEU A 132 5.28 17.02 3.58
CA LEU A 132 5.44 17.05 2.12
C LEU A 132 6.84 16.54 1.71
N LEU A 133 7.89 16.96 2.40
CA LEU A 133 9.27 16.48 2.17
C LEU A 133 9.40 14.98 2.44
N GLN A 134 8.71 14.45 3.45
CA GLN A 134 8.66 13.00 3.70
C GLN A 134 7.99 12.25 2.55
N LEU A 135 6.88 12.76 2.01
CA LEU A 135 6.22 12.16 0.85
C LEU A 135 7.16 12.19 -0.37
N LEU A 136 7.78 13.33 -0.65
CA LEU A 136 8.76 13.51 -1.74
C LEU A 136 9.99 12.60 -1.59
N SER A 137 10.30 12.18 -0.36
CA SER A 137 11.41 11.27 -0.08
C SER A 137 11.17 9.81 -0.52
N LEU A 138 9.92 9.44 -0.82
CA LEU A 138 9.57 8.07 -1.20
C LEU A 138 10.18 7.68 -2.55
N HIS A 139 10.34 6.38 -2.78
CA HIS A 139 10.87 5.89 -4.06
C HIS A 139 9.82 6.06 -5.18
N SER A 140 10.26 6.17 -6.44
CA SER A 140 9.40 6.12 -7.62
C SER A 140 10.18 5.52 -8.79
N ASN A 141 9.55 4.62 -9.53
CA ASN A 141 10.18 3.92 -10.64
C ASN A 141 10.39 4.82 -11.87
N SER A 142 9.39 5.64 -12.21
CA SER A 142 9.39 6.44 -13.43
C SER A 142 9.05 7.90 -13.14
N ARG A 143 9.55 8.81 -13.98
CA ARG A 143 9.05 10.19 -14.03
C ARG A 143 7.62 10.21 -14.59
N TYR A 144 6.84 11.19 -14.16
CA TYR A 144 5.56 11.48 -14.80
C TYR A 144 5.81 12.01 -16.22
N PRO A 145 4.94 11.70 -17.21
CA PRO A 145 5.16 12.14 -18.59
C PRO A 145 5.28 13.67 -18.72
N ASP A 146 6.41 14.15 -19.25
CA ASP A 146 6.70 15.58 -19.36
C ASP A 146 5.69 16.34 -20.24
N GLU A 147 5.12 15.68 -21.25
CA GLU A 147 4.16 16.27 -22.20
C GLU A 147 2.88 16.80 -21.53
N GLN A 148 2.42 16.12 -20.47
CA GLN A 148 1.18 16.48 -19.76
C GLN A 148 1.44 17.50 -18.64
N MET A 149 2.70 17.73 -18.27
CA MET A 149 3.05 18.45 -17.05
C MET A 149 2.66 19.93 -17.03
N PRO A 150 2.88 20.71 -18.09
CA PRO A 150 2.47 22.11 -18.11
C PRO A 150 0.95 22.27 -17.94
N LEU A 151 0.17 21.37 -18.53
CA LEU A 151 -1.29 21.46 -18.52
C LEU A 151 -1.86 21.16 -17.14
N ILE A 152 -1.46 20.04 -16.52
CA ILE A 152 -1.95 19.70 -15.17
C ILE A 152 -1.45 20.67 -14.09
N HIS A 153 -0.22 21.18 -14.20
CA HIS A 153 0.29 22.17 -13.23
C HIS A 153 -0.45 23.51 -13.36
N SER A 154 -0.73 23.95 -14.59
CA SER A 154 -1.56 25.15 -14.84
C SER A 154 -2.97 24.99 -14.28
N GLN A 155 -3.61 23.83 -14.54
CA GLN A 155 -4.93 23.51 -14.01
C GLN A 155 -4.93 23.44 -12.48
N LEU A 156 -3.93 22.81 -11.86
CA LEU A 156 -3.77 22.80 -10.41
C LEU A 156 -3.63 24.23 -9.86
N SER A 157 -2.87 25.09 -10.53
CA SER A 157 -2.67 26.48 -10.12
C SER A 157 -3.96 27.31 -10.14
N SER A 158 -4.92 27.00 -11.02
CA SER A 158 -6.19 27.73 -11.06
C SER A 158 -7.09 27.44 -9.85
N PHE A 159 -6.88 26.32 -9.16
CA PHE A 159 -7.58 25.94 -7.94
C PHE A 159 -6.92 26.47 -6.66
N ILE A 160 -5.73 27.09 -6.74
CA ILE A 160 -4.99 27.55 -5.57
C ILE A 160 -5.05 29.08 -5.50
N PRO A 161 -5.70 29.67 -4.48
CA PRO A 161 -5.72 31.10 -4.28
C PRO A 161 -4.30 31.68 -4.12
N PRO A 162 -4.03 32.91 -4.60
CA PRO A 162 -2.70 33.53 -4.50
C PRO A 162 -2.14 33.60 -3.07
N ASN A 163 -3.00 33.70 -2.06
CA ASN A 163 -2.62 33.75 -0.64
C ASN A 163 -2.42 32.36 0.00
N LEU A 164 -2.65 31.27 -0.74
CA LEU A 164 -2.53 29.89 -0.27
C LEU A 164 -1.51 29.07 -1.08
N VAL A 165 -0.67 29.72 -1.90
CA VAL A 165 0.35 29.03 -2.69
C VAL A 165 1.38 28.35 -1.77
N PRO A 166 1.54 27.01 -1.84
CA PRO A 166 2.51 26.28 -1.01
C PRO A 166 3.95 26.69 -1.32
N THR A 167 4.82 26.64 -0.30
CA THR A 167 6.25 27.01 -0.42
C THR A 167 7.03 26.22 -1.48
N HIS A 168 6.65 24.96 -1.72
CA HIS A 168 7.30 24.07 -2.69
C HIS A 168 6.47 23.88 -3.96
N PHE A 169 5.57 24.81 -4.27
CA PHE A 169 4.71 24.70 -5.45
C PHE A 169 5.49 24.98 -6.74
N SER A 170 5.82 23.93 -7.48
CA SER A 170 6.51 24.03 -8.78
C SER A 170 6.15 22.86 -9.71
N PRO A 171 6.36 22.98 -11.03
CA PRO A 171 6.16 21.86 -11.97
C PRO A 171 6.99 20.63 -11.61
N GLU A 172 8.24 20.82 -11.16
CA GLU A 172 9.16 19.73 -10.77
C GLU A 172 8.64 19.01 -9.53
N THR A 173 8.14 19.76 -8.55
CA THR A 173 7.55 19.18 -7.33
C THR A 173 6.27 18.44 -7.67
N THR A 174 5.39 19.02 -8.50
CA THR A 174 4.17 18.36 -8.99
C THR A 174 4.48 17.05 -9.72
N SER A 175 5.45 17.04 -10.63
CA SER A 175 5.92 15.83 -11.33
C SER A 175 6.41 14.77 -10.34
N SER A 176 7.25 15.17 -9.39
CA SER A 176 7.78 14.27 -8.36
C SER A 176 6.66 13.64 -7.53
N LEU A 177 5.67 14.43 -7.09
CA LEU A 177 4.52 13.94 -6.33
C LEU A 177 3.73 12.89 -7.10
N LEU A 178 3.42 13.15 -8.38
CA LEU A 178 2.66 12.21 -9.22
C LEU A 178 3.43 10.90 -9.45
N SER A 179 4.74 10.99 -9.66
CA SER A 179 5.62 9.82 -9.66
C SER A 179 5.55 9.02 -8.37
N LYS A 180 5.43 9.68 -7.20
CA LYS A 180 5.31 8.98 -5.91
C LYS A 180 3.94 8.30 -5.76
N LYS A 181 2.87 8.92 -6.25
CA LYS A 181 1.50 8.36 -6.25
C LYS A 181 1.45 7.01 -6.94
N LYS A 182 2.04 6.88 -8.12
CA LYS A 182 2.04 5.62 -8.89
C LYS A 182 2.62 4.44 -8.10
N THR A 183 3.72 4.65 -7.36
CA THR A 183 4.46 3.57 -6.71
C THR A 183 4.06 3.32 -5.25
N ASN A 184 3.54 4.32 -4.53
CA ASN A 184 3.39 4.24 -3.07
C ASN A 184 1.95 4.40 -2.57
N SER A 185 1.01 4.82 -3.42
CA SER A 185 -0.38 4.99 -2.98
C SER A 185 -1.04 3.63 -2.70
N VAL A 186 -1.84 3.59 -1.63
CA VAL A 186 -2.55 2.39 -1.18
C VAL A 186 -4.04 2.63 -1.30
N LEU A 187 -4.71 1.85 -2.16
CA LEU A 187 -6.18 1.85 -2.26
C LEU A 187 -6.80 1.25 -0.99
N ARG A 188 -7.82 1.93 -0.47
CA ARG A 188 -8.55 1.59 0.75
C ARG A 188 -10.05 1.54 0.44
N GLY A 189 -10.66 0.36 0.58
CA GLY A 189 -12.11 0.16 0.44
C GLY A 189 -12.71 0.65 -0.88
N GLY A 190 -11.92 0.68 -1.95
CA GLY A 190 -12.32 1.17 -3.28
C GLY A 190 -12.57 2.67 -3.40
N ARG A 191 -12.44 3.44 -2.31
CA ARG A 191 -12.94 4.82 -2.23
C ARG A 191 -11.92 5.86 -1.76
N ALA A 192 -10.77 5.42 -1.28
CA ALA A 192 -9.72 6.29 -0.81
C ALA A 192 -8.34 5.77 -1.21
N LEU A 193 -7.40 6.67 -1.41
CA LEU A 193 -5.99 6.39 -1.58
C LEU A 193 -5.22 7.03 -0.42
N GLY A 194 -4.18 6.36 0.07
CA GLY A 194 -3.34 6.92 1.12
C GLY A 194 -1.88 6.57 0.99
N PHE A 195 -1.03 7.37 1.62
CA PHE A 195 0.42 7.12 1.72
C PHE A 195 0.78 6.85 3.18
N TYR A 196 1.60 5.84 3.38
CA TYR A 196 1.93 5.26 4.67
C TYR A 196 3.44 5.11 4.74
N LEU A 197 4.11 5.95 5.54
CA LEU A 197 5.57 6.10 5.45
C LEU A 197 6.31 4.82 5.81
N TRP A 198 5.90 4.14 6.88
CA TRP A 198 6.54 2.89 7.29
C TRP A 198 6.15 1.73 6.39
N ALA A 199 4.89 1.66 5.96
CA ALA A 199 4.42 0.63 5.05
C ALA A 199 5.13 0.70 3.69
N SER A 200 5.49 1.90 3.21
CA SER A 200 6.30 2.09 2.00
C SER A 200 7.74 1.57 2.11
N MET A 201 8.22 1.22 3.31
CA MET A 201 9.55 0.62 3.54
C MET A 201 9.52 -0.92 3.61
N ILE A 202 8.32 -1.53 3.54
CA ILE A 202 8.17 -2.99 3.50
C ILE A 202 8.31 -3.45 2.06
N ASN A 203 9.46 -4.03 1.72
CA ASN A 203 9.75 -4.48 0.36
C ASN A 203 8.90 -5.68 -0.10
N HIS A 204 8.95 -5.93 -1.40
CA HIS A 204 8.30 -7.07 -2.02
C HIS A 204 9.05 -8.38 -1.81
N ASP A 205 8.34 -9.45 -1.47
CA ASP A 205 8.77 -10.83 -1.72
C ASP A 205 7.58 -11.66 -2.22
N CYS A 206 7.79 -12.61 -3.13
CA CYS A 206 6.70 -13.50 -3.58
C CYS A 206 6.38 -14.58 -2.52
N LEU A 207 7.29 -14.80 -1.56
CA LEU A 207 7.09 -15.57 -0.33
C LEU A 207 7.19 -14.61 0.87
N PRO A 208 6.23 -13.67 1.01
CA PRO A 208 6.28 -12.68 2.08
C PRO A 208 6.11 -13.32 3.46
N ASN A 209 6.53 -12.59 4.48
CA ASN A 209 6.39 -12.97 5.88
C ASN A 209 5.38 -12.10 6.65
N VAL A 210 4.85 -11.04 6.04
CA VAL A 210 3.76 -10.24 6.60
C VAL A 210 2.60 -10.04 5.63
N CYS A 211 1.42 -9.82 6.19
CA CYS A 211 0.20 -9.51 5.47
C CYS A 211 -0.48 -8.24 6.01
N ARG A 212 -1.05 -7.44 5.11
CA ARG A 212 -1.67 -6.14 5.38
C ARG A 212 -3.17 -6.27 5.63
N PHE A 213 -3.62 -5.81 6.80
CA PHE A 213 -5.01 -5.62 7.20
C PHE A 213 -5.35 -4.12 7.33
N GLY A 214 -6.64 -3.78 7.27
CA GLY A 214 -7.08 -2.38 7.30
C GLY A 214 -8.46 -2.16 6.70
N ASN A 215 -9.45 -2.99 7.03
CA ASN A 215 -10.82 -2.76 6.60
C ASN A 215 -11.32 -1.41 7.16
N ILE A 216 -11.74 -0.53 6.26
CA ILE A 216 -12.08 0.85 6.60
C ILE A 216 -13.41 0.95 7.35
N ASP A 217 -14.32 0.00 7.12
CA ASP A 217 -15.65 -0.02 7.74
C ASP A 217 -15.74 -0.96 8.93
N ASP A 218 -14.61 -1.54 9.37
CA ASP A 218 -14.59 -2.33 10.59
C ASP A 218 -15.09 -1.49 11.77
N PRO A 219 -16.26 -1.82 12.35
CA PRO A 219 -16.87 -1.02 13.40
C PRO A 219 -16.13 -1.17 14.74
N THR A 220 -15.32 -2.22 14.89
CA THR A 220 -14.59 -2.51 16.14
C THR A 220 -13.35 -1.64 16.31
N ARG A 221 -12.92 -0.93 15.26
CA ARG A 221 -11.70 -0.12 15.26
C ARG A 221 -12.00 1.36 15.45
N GLU A 222 -11.36 1.99 16.43
CA GLU A 222 -11.43 3.45 16.57
C GLU A 222 -10.63 4.17 15.47
N ASN A 223 -9.43 3.70 15.16
CA ASN A 223 -8.59 4.19 14.06
C ASN A 223 -8.67 3.26 12.85
N ASN A 224 -9.72 3.45 12.06
CA ASN A 224 -9.98 2.65 10.86
C ASN A 224 -9.01 2.98 9.70
N THR A 225 -8.38 4.15 9.73
CA THR A 225 -7.46 4.59 8.68
C THR A 225 -6.07 3.98 8.79
N ASP A 226 -5.73 3.28 9.87
CA ASP A 226 -4.40 2.66 10.02
C ASP A 226 -4.28 1.38 9.20
N LEU A 227 -3.10 1.15 8.62
CA LEU A 227 -2.69 -0.15 8.12
C LEU A 227 -2.08 -0.97 9.26
N ILE A 228 -2.42 -2.25 9.30
CA ILE A 228 -1.87 -3.21 10.27
C ILE A 228 -1.18 -4.31 9.49
N PHE A 229 0.07 -4.63 9.84
CA PHE A 229 0.80 -5.75 9.28
C PHE A 229 0.94 -6.84 10.32
N ARG A 230 0.45 -8.05 10.02
CA ARG A 230 0.62 -9.23 10.87
C ARG A 230 1.59 -10.22 10.25
N ALA A 231 2.39 -10.87 11.08
CA ALA A 231 3.30 -11.93 10.64
C ALA A 231 2.52 -13.17 10.18
N LEU A 232 2.94 -13.77 9.07
CA LEU A 232 2.35 -15.01 8.55
C LEU A 232 2.85 -16.22 9.33
N HIS A 233 4.16 -16.25 9.56
CA HIS A 233 4.88 -17.30 10.27
C HIS A 233 5.94 -16.66 11.18
N GLU A 234 6.75 -17.48 11.84
CA GLU A 234 7.86 -16.99 12.66
C GLU A 234 8.84 -16.18 11.80
N ILE A 235 9.29 -15.04 12.33
CA ILE A 235 10.32 -14.19 11.72
C ILE A 235 11.46 -14.04 12.70
N LYS A 236 12.67 -14.41 12.27
CA LYS A 236 13.88 -14.31 13.10
C LYS A 236 14.35 -12.86 13.17
N GLU A 237 15.02 -12.50 14.26
CA GLU A 237 15.70 -11.21 14.36
C GLU A 237 16.61 -10.95 13.15
N GLY A 238 16.61 -9.71 12.66
CA GLY A 238 17.41 -9.29 11.50
C GLY A 238 16.86 -9.72 10.15
N SER A 239 15.82 -10.57 10.10
CA SER A 239 15.13 -10.92 8.86
C SER A 239 14.38 -9.70 8.31
N GLU A 240 14.41 -9.55 6.98
CA GLU A 240 13.68 -8.47 6.31
C GLU A 240 12.18 -8.71 6.36
N ILE A 241 11.42 -7.66 6.63
CA ILE A 241 9.97 -7.68 6.62
C ILE A 241 9.52 -7.44 5.18
N CYS A 242 8.81 -8.41 4.62
CA CYS A 242 8.40 -8.41 3.22
C CYS A 242 6.91 -8.71 3.07
N ARG A 243 6.25 -8.04 2.13
CA ARG A 243 4.87 -8.30 1.70
C ARG A 243 4.81 -8.65 0.22
N SER A 244 3.73 -9.25 -0.27
CA SER A 244 3.53 -9.35 -1.73
C SER A 244 2.95 -8.03 -2.27
N TYR A 245 3.46 -7.60 -3.44
CA TYR A 245 2.95 -6.46 -4.22
C TYR A 245 2.11 -6.92 -5.41
N VAL A 246 2.17 -8.20 -5.72
CA VAL A 246 1.48 -8.88 -6.83
C VAL A 246 0.48 -9.88 -6.26
N VAL A 247 -0.44 -10.36 -7.10
CA VAL A 247 -1.35 -11.43 -6.70
C VAL A 247 -0.53 -12.71 -6.55
N ARG A 248 -0.89 -13.56 -5.60
CA ARG A 248 -0.05 -14.72 -5.23
C ARG A 248 -0.14 -15.84 -6.26
N SER A 249 -1.32 -16.00 -6.87
CA SER A 249 -1.61 -17.00 -7.89
C SER A 249 -1.01 -16.65 -9.25
N ASP A 250 -0.64 -15.39 -9.49
CA ASP A 250 0.00 -14.96 -10.75
C ASP A 250 1.25 -15.78 -11.09
N GLU A 251 1.40 -16.03 -12.38
CA GLU A 251 2.54 -16.76 -12.93
C GLU A 251 3.84 -15.94 -12.86
N TYR A 252 4.98 -16.63 -12.97
CA TYR A 252 6.31 -16.00 -12.93
C TYR A 252 6.42 -14.80 -13.88
N ARG A 253 6.01 -14.97 -15.14
CA ARG A 253 6.13 -13.94 -16.19
C ARG A 253 5.27 -12.72 -15.86
N GLU A 254 4.04 -12.93 -15.40
CA GLU A 254 3.10 -11.87 -15.03
C GLU A 254 3.61 -11.07 -13.83
N ARG A 255 4.02 -11.76 -12.75
CA ARG A 255 4.60 -11.10 -11.56
C ARG A 255 5.79 -10.23 -11.94
N HIS A 256 6.71 -10.74 -12.76
CA HIS A 256 7.88 -9.98 -13.18
C HIS A 256 7.53 -8.79 -14.08
N SER A 257 6.59 -8.95 -15.02
CA SER A 257 6.13 -7.86 -15.87
C SER A 257 5.59 -6.70 -15.03
N TRP A 258 4.67 -7.01 -14.10
CA TRP A 258 4.08 -6.03 -13.20
C TRP A 258 5.12 -5.34 -12.30
N LEU A 259 6.03 -6.09 -11.70
CA LEU A 259 7.07 -5.54 -10.83
C LEU A 259 8.04 -4.61 -11.57
N ILE A 260 8.38 -4.93 -12.82
CA ILE A 260 9.25 -4.07 -13.65
C ILE A 260 8.50 -2.79 -14.04
N GLU A 261 7.27 -2.92 -14.53
CA GLU A 261 6.50 -1.78 -15.03
C GLU A 261 6.14 -0.78 -13.91
N TYR A 262 5.64 -1.26 -12.78
CA TYR A 262 5.14 -0.41 -11.70
C TYR A 262 6.22 -0.01 -10.68
N TYR A 263 7.16 -0.91 -10.39
CA TYR A 263 8.12 -0.74 -9.30
C TYR A 263 9.59 -0.71 -9.74
N GLY A 264 9.90 -1.07 -10.99
CA GLY A 264 11.25 -0.87 -11.55
C GLY A 264 12.28 -1.92 -11.18
N PHE A 265 11.87 -3.08 -10.68
CA PHE A 265 12.81 -4.10 -10.23
C PHE A 265 12.39 -5.50 -10.67
N ARG A 266 13.38 -6.40 -10.73
CA ARG A 266 13.17 -7.85 -10.92
C ARG A 266 13.30 -8.54 -9.58
N CYS A 267 12.27 -9.30 -9.19
CA CYS A 267 12.29 -10.07 -7.95
C CYS A 267 13.35 -11.19 -8.02
N LYS A 268 14.06 -11.42 -6.92
CA LYS A 268 15.08 -12.48 -6.77
C LYS A 268 14.80 -13.36 -5.55
N CYS A 269 13.55 -13.44 -5.11
CA CYS A 269 13.16 -14.33 -4.02
C CYS A 269 13.30 -15.80 -4.42
N ASP A 270 13.23 -16.71 -3.44
CA ASP A 270 13.44 -18.14 -3.69
C ASP A 270 12.39 -18.75 -4.63
N ARG A 271 11.14 -18.27 -4.58
CA ARG A 271 10.12 -18.60 -5.59
C ARG A 271 10.56 -18.23 -6.99
N CYS A 272 10.95 -16.99 -7.22
CA CYS A 272 11.40 -16.54 -8.54
C CYS A 272 12.66 -17.28 -9.02
N LYS A 273 13.60 -17.62 -8.13
CA LYS A 273 14.79 -18.40 -8.49
C LYS A 273 14.43 -19.80 -8.99
N ILE A 274 13.45 -20.44 -8.37
CA ILE A 274 13.00 -21.78 -8.76
C ILE A 274 12.21 -21.70 -10.07
N GLU A 275 11.17 -20.86 -10.11
CA GLU A 275 10.30 -20.75 -11.27
C GLU A 275 11.03 -20.26 -12.53
N SER A 276 12.08 -19.45 -12.39
CA SER A 276 12.89 -19.00 -13.54
C SER A 276 13.55 -20.15 -14.32
N LYS A 277 13.77 -21.31 -13.68
CA LYS A 277 14.37 -22.49 -14.31
C LYS A 277 13.37 -23.26 -15.16
N TRP A 278 12.08 -23.20 -14.83
CA TRP A 278 11.02 -23.88 -15.57
C TRP A 278 10.92 -23.39 -17.01
N PHE A 279 11.24 -22.12 -17.25
CA PHE A 279 11.23 -21.51 -18.58
C PHE A 279 12.59 -21.58 -19.31
N GLY A 280 13.61 -22.21 -18.71
CA GLY A 280 14.93 -22.37 -19.30
C GLY A 280 15.10 -23.60 -20.19
N ASN A 281 14.13 -24.52 -20.16
CA ASN A 281 14.11 -25.79 -20.90
C ASN A 281 13.00 -25.80 -21.98
N GLU A 282 12.83 -24.72 -22.75
CA GLU A 282 11.99 -24.74 -23.97
C GLU A 282 12.69 -25.59 -25.05
N GLY A 283 12.73 -26.92 -24.89
CA GLY A 283 13.51 -27.81 -25.76
C GLY A 283 13.11 -29.28 -25.82
N GLU A 284 12.30 -29.83 -24.91
CA GLU A 284 11.83 -31.21 -25.00
C GLU A 284 10.35 -31.30 -24.65
N TYR A 285 9.58 -32.02 -25.47
CA TYR A 285 8.16 -32.26 -25.31
C TYR A 285 7.92 -33.08 -24.03
N ALA A 286 7.79 -32.42 -22.89
CA ALA A 286 7.24 -33.02 -21.68
C ALA A 286 5.72 -32.82 -21.69
N ASP A 287 4.96 -33.88 -21.37
CA ASP A 287 3.50 -33.81 -21.26
C ASP A 287 3.10 -32.77 -20.19
N GLU A 288 2.04 -31.98 -20.47
CA GLU A 288 1.60 -30.88 -19.58
C GLU A 288 1.30 -31.36 -18.15
N GLU A 289 0.81 -32.59 -17.99
CA GLU A 289 0.57 -33.22 -16.67
C GLU A 289 1.88 -33.58 -15.95
N GLU A 290 2.92 -34.07 -16.65
CA GLU A 290 4.22 -34.39 -16.04
C GLU A 290 4.97 -33.12 -15.61
N GLU A 291 4.89 -32.04 -16.40
CA GLU A 291 5.47 -30.74 -16.00
C GLU A 291 4.78 -30.15 -14.77
N LEU A 292 3.45 -30.28 -14.64
CA LEU A 292 2.70 -29.79 -13.47
C LEU A 292 3.09 -30.56 -12.20
N VAL A 293 3.21 -31.88 -12.28
CA VAL A 293 3.64 -32.73 -11.17
C VAL A 293 5.09 -32.43 -10.77
N GLU A 294 6.02 -32.27 -11.73
CA GLU A 294 7.41 -31.89 -11.39
C GLU A 294 7.51 -30.50 -10.75
N ARG A 295 6.67 -29.53 -11.16
CA ARG A 295 6.63 -28.18 -10.59
C ARG A 295 6.13 -28.18 -9.15
N GLU A 296 5.14 -29.00 -8.82
CA GLU A 296 4.62 -29.16 -7.45
C GLU A 296 5.60 -29.93 -6.56
N VAL A 297 6.22 -31.00 -7.06
CA VAL A 297 7.16 -31.84 -6.28
C VAL A 297 8.49 -31.11 -5.98
N ASN A 298 8.94 -30.20 -6.86
CA ASN A 298 10.23 -29.49 -6.71
C ASN A 298 10.14 -28.07 -6.10
N PHE A 299 9.00 -27.64 -5.55
CA PHE A 299 8.89 -26.35 -4.87
C PHE A 299 8.83 -26.50 -3.33
N PRO A 300 9.97 -26.43 -2.61
CA PRO A 300 10.03 -26.61 -1.15
C PRO A 300 9.28 -25.54 -0.33
N HIS A 301 8.66 -24.56 -0.99
CA HIS A 301 7.84 -23.54 -0.35
C HIS A 301 6.36 -23.59 -0.78
N TRP A 302 5.93 -24.68 -1.44
CA TRP A 302 4.55 -24.89 -1.86
C TRP A 302 3.60 -24.86 -0.68
N ASP A 303 3.92 -25.58 0.40
CA ASP A 303 3.14 -25.58 1.63
C ASP A 303 2.96 -24.18 2.20
N LEU A 304 4.02 -23.36 2.18
CA LEU A 304 3.97 -21.97 2.65
C LEU A 304 3.05 -21.14 1.76
N LEU A 305 3.13 -21.31 0.44
CA LEU A 305 2.30 -20.60 -0.51
C LEU A 305 0.83 -20.98 -0.34
N MET A 306 0.51 -22.27 -0.30
CA MET A 306 -0.85 -22.78 -0.17
C MET A 306 -1.48 -22.47 1.18
N ARG A 307 -0.73 -22.64 2.28
CA ARG A 307 -1.19 -22.34 3.64
C ARG A 307 -1.72 -20.92 3.80
N TYR A 308 -1.04 -19.94 3.20
CA TYR A 308 -1.37 -18.52 3.37
C TYR A 308 -2.15 -17.92 2.21
N THR A 309 -2.64 -18.73 1.26
CA THR A 309 -3.44 -18.25 0.13
C THR A 309 -4.93 -18.58 0.35
N CYS A 310 -5.77 -17.55 0.23
CA CYS A 310 -7.22 -17.68 0.29
C CYS A 310 -7.78 -18.03 -1.10
N LYS A 311 -8.96 -18.66 -1.15
CA LYS A 311 -9.68 -18.94 -2.41
C LYS A 311 -10.04 -17.68 -3.21
N CYS A 312 -10.03 -16.50 -2.59
CA CYS A 312 -10.23 -15.21 -3.26
C CYS A 312 -8.90 -14.52 -3.66
N ASP A 313 -7.80 -15.27 -3.70
CA ASP A 313 -6.41 -14.81 -3.91
C ASP A 313 -5.85 -13.85 -2.85
N GLY A 314 -6.64 -13.56 -1.81
CA GLY A 314 -6.19 -12.82 -0.64
C GLY A 314 -5.16 -13.62 0.18
N THR A 315 -4.44 -12.94 1.07
CA THR A 315 -3.49 -13.57 1.96
C THR A 315 -4.14 -13.86 3.32
N LEU A 316 -4.05 -15.10 3.76
CA LEU A 316 -4.44 -15.54 5.10
C LEU A 316 -3.30 -15.26 6.07
N ALA A 317 -3.61 -14.70 7.24
CA ALA A 317 -2.67 -14.59 8.34
C ALA A 317 -3.34 -15.08 9.63
N PRO A 318 -2.58 -15.70 10.55
CA PRO A 318 -3.10 -16.00 11.88
C PRO A 318 -3.66 -14.75 12.56
N LEU A 319 -4.68 -14.94 13.38
CA LEU A 319 -5.10 -13.92 14.34
C LEU A 319 -3.97 -13.63 15.35
N PRO A 320 -4.00 -12.47 16.02
CA PRO A 320 -3.02 -12.16 17.06
C PRO A 320 -2.88 -13.30 18.10
N PRO A 321 -1.66 -13.55 18.61
CA PRO A 321 -1.46 -14.54 19.67
C PRO A 321 -2.37 -14.29 20.87
N TYR A 322 -2.75 -15.37 21.55
CA TYR A 322 -3.53 -15.29 22.79
C TYR A 322 -2.72 -14.61 23.92
N PRO A 323 -3.37 -14.14 24.99
CA PRO A 323 -2.69 -13.47 26.11
C PRO A 323 -1.60 -14.34 26.78
N ASP A 324 -1.71 -15.66 26.71
CA ASP A 324 -0.72 -16.61 27.20
C ASP A 324 0.49 -16.80 26.25
N GLY A 325 0.46 -16.13 25.09
CA GLY A 325 1.51 -16.15 24.08
C GLY A 325 1.44 -17.33 23.10
N SER A 326 0.41 -18.17 23.17
CA SER A 326 0.15 -19.24 22.21
C SER A 326 -0.33 -18.69 20.85
N VAL A 327 0.01 -19.40 19.77
CA VAL A 327 -0.30 -18.99 18.40
C VAL A 327 -1.73 -19.40 18.04
N SER A 328 -2.48 -18.50 17.41
CA SER A 328 -3.81 -18.79 16.88
C SER A 328 -3.75 -19.80 15.73
N ASP A 329 -4.53 -20.87 15.82
CA ASP A 329 -4.83 -21.78 14.71
C ASP A 329 -5.91 -21.19 13.77
N ILE A 330 -6.56 -20.10 14.16
CA ILE A 330 -7.50 -19.35 13.34
C ILE A 330 -6.77 -18.33 12.49
N MET A 331 -7.09 -18.30 11.20
CA MET A 331 -6.59 -17.35 10.21
C MET A 331 -7.71 -16.45 9.66
N GLU A 332 -7.35 -15.22 9.31
CA GLU A 332 -8.23 -14.25 8.66
C GLU A 332 -7.64 -13.87 7.30
N CYS A 333 -8.48 -13.82 6.27
CA CYS A 333 -8.09 -13.31 4.97
C CYS A 333 -8.12 -11.79 4.94
N ASN A 334 -7.05 -11.18 4.48
CA ASN A 334 -6.95 -9.73 4.41
C ASN A 334 -7.80 -9.04 3.33
N TRP A 335 -8.43 -9.83 2.44
CA TRP A 335 -9.23 -9.32 1.34
C TRP A 335 -10.73 -9.54 1.57
N CYS A 336 -11.18 -10.80 1.63
CA CYS A 336 -12.60 -11.10 1.84
C CYS A 336 -13.02 -11.14 3.31
N GLY A 337 -12.07 -11.08 4.26
CA GLY A 337 -12.37 -11.13 5.69
C GLY A 337 -12.80 -12.51 6.20
N ILE A 338 -12.74 -13.57 5.38
CA ILE A 338 -13.10 -14.92 5.84
C ILE A 338 -12.18 -15.32 7.00
N ILE A 339 -12.80 -15.87 8.04
CA ILE A 339 -12.11 -16.43 9.21
C ILE A 339 -12.28 -17.94 9.14
N ARG A 340 -11.17 -18.68 9.20
CA ARG A 340 -11.20 -20.14 9.22
C ARG A 340 -10.10 -20.71 10.10
N LYS A 341 -10.34 -21.89 10.66
CA LYS A 341 -9.28 -22.68 11.26
C LYS A 341 -8.32 -23.15 10.17
N TYR A 342 -7.03 -23.10 10.45
CA TYR A 342 -6.04 -23.74 9.59
C TYR A 342 -6.14 -25.25 9.81
N GLU A 343 -6.63 -25.92 8.79
CA GLU A 343 -6.48 -27.35 8.61
C GLU A 343 -5.28 -27.50 7.66
N PRO A 344 -4.19 -28.17 8.08
CA PRO A 344 -3.19 -28.61 7.12
C PRO A 344 -3.91 -29.39 6.00
N PRO A 345 -3.49 -29.29 4.73
CA PRO A 345 -3.96 -30.25 3.74
C PRO A 345 -3.75 -31.65 4.33
N ASP A 346 -4.79 -32.48 4.27
CA ASP A 346 -4.64 -33.91 4.58
C ASP A 346 -3.46 -34.42 3.75
N ASP A 347 -2.64 -35.32 4.30
CA ASP A 347 -1.51 -35.98 3.64
C ASP A 347 -1.99 -36.90 2.49
N ASP A 348 -2.93 -36.46 1.66
CA ASP A 348 -3.48 -37.22 0.54
C ASP A 348 -2.89 -36.67 -0.77
N PRO A 349 -1.89 -37.37 -1.34
CA PRO A 349 -1.30 -37.00 -2.62
C PRO A 349 -2.20 -37.60 -3.69
N PHE A 350 -3.13 -36.81 -4.22
CA PHE A 350 -3.82 -37.15 -5.46
C PHE A 350 -3.32 -36.27 -6.59
#